data_AF-A0A415ISF1-F1
#
_entry.id   AF-A0A415ISF1-F1
#
_cell.length_a   1.000
_cell.length_b   1.000
_cell.length_c   1.000
_cell.angle_alpha   90.00
_cell.angle_beta   90.00
_cell.angle_gamma   90.00
#
_symmetry.space_group_name_H-M   'P 1'
#
loop_
_entity.id
_entity.type
_entity.pdbx_description
1 polymer ?
#
loop_
_entity_poly.entity_id
_entity_poly.type
_entity_poly.pdbx_seq_one_letter_code
_entity_poly.pdbx_strand_id
1 'polypeptide(L)'
;MFDWIEINQYKKILRYKSLRSKDINYAPYIIWSCKESEFYYYGQISYENRISIISQFLGEIVIHYEPPCVIKIIAPHSSNIFAPKIQIQDNTDILEIDYSPEAIKRGQDKMREEFRKEREREEAIKLNEIKTKLLEKKKKRELEKRALQELIDEGELFPEANKRPPIPKDVVDAVWNRDGGKCVYCGSNENLHLDHIIPFSKGGDTSVENLQLLCQKCNLEKSNKIG
;
A
#
# COMPACT_ATOMS: atom_id res chain seq x y z
N MET A 1 34.47 14.35 35.12
CA MET A 1 34.74 14.53 33.68
C MET A 1 33.50 15.07 33.00
N PHE A 2 32.34 14.42 33.10
CA PHE A 2 31.10 15.00 32.58
C PHE A 2 30.38 15.81 33.64
N ASP A 3 30.01 17.03 33.31
CA ASP A 3 29.31 17.94 34.21
C ASP A 3 28.06 18.47 33.53
N TRP A 4 26.94 18.48 34.26
CA TRP A 4 25.74 19.18 33.85
C TRP A 4 25.91 20.68 34.13
N ILE A 5 25.65 21.49 33.12
CA ILE A 5 25.62 22.94 33.18
C ILE A 5 24.17 23.37 33.04
N GLU A 6 23.62 23.91 34.12
CA GLU A 6 22.30 24.55 34.13
C GLU A 6 22.36 25.85 33.31
N ILE A 7 21.62 25.91 32.22
CA ILE A 7 21.50 27.13 31.39
C ILE A 7 20.35 27.99 31.91
N ASN A 8 19.23 27.35 32.25
CA ASN A 8 18.08 27.95 32.92
C ASN A 8 17.21 26.83 33.54
N GLN A 9 16.06 27.19 34.12
CA GLN A 9 15.15 26.23 34.77
C GLN A 9 14.62 25.10 33.87
N TYR A 10 14.75 25.22 32.54
CA TYR A 10 14.29 24.25 31.55
C TYR A 10 15.41 23.65 30.70
N LYS A 11 16.65 24.15 30.78
CA LYS A 11 17.72 23.76 29.86
C LYS A 11 18.99 23.38 30.59
N LYS A 12 19.56 22.24 30.20
CA LYS A 12 20.82 21.75 30.72
C LYS A 12 21.71 21.26 29.59
N ILE A 13 23.01 21.50 29.71
CA ILE A 13 24.01 21.00 28.77
C ILE A 13 24.90 20.01 29.50
N LEU A 14 25.19 18.87 28.89
CA LEU A 14 26.24 17.98 29.37
C LEU A 14 27.57 18.37 28.73
N ARG A 15 28.55 18.77 29.54
CA ARG A 15 29.90 19.09 29.08
C ARG A 15 30.90 18.01 29.49
N TYR A 16 31.80 17.65 28.59
CA TYR A 16 32.97 16.84 28.90
C TYR A 16 34.16 17.71 29.32
N LYS A 17 34.84 17.34 30.41
CA LYS A 17 36.01 17.99 31.01
C LYS A 17 37.07 16.96 31.38
N SER A 18 38.04 16.73 30.52
CA SER A 18 39.10 15.73 30.68
C SER A 18 39.96 15.94 31.93
N LEU A 19 40.27 14.87 32.67
CA LEU A 19 41.38 14.85 33.62
C LEU A 19 42.67 14.61 32.82
N ARG A 20 43.31 15.67 32.33
CA ARG A 20 44.62 15.55 31.68
C ARG A 20 45.66 15.05 32.70
N SER A 21 46.12 13.81 32.54
CA SER A 21 47.43 13.38 33.03
C SER A 21 48.41 13.42 31.86
N LYS A 22 49.66 13.78 32.14
CA LYS A 22 50.60 14.49 31.24
C LYS A 22 50.78 14.01 29.80
N ASP A 23 50.37 12.82 29.39
CA ASP A 23 50.55 12.32 28.01
C ASP A 23 49.45 11.35 27.52
N ILE A 24 48.30 11.24 28.19
CA ILE A 24 47.22 10.30 27.81
C ILE A 24 45.91 11.06 27.55
N ASN A 25 45.39 10.96 26.32
CA ASN A 25 44.08 11.51 25.97
C ASN A 25 42.96 10.52 26.34
N TYR A 26 42.31 10.76 27.48
CA TYR A 26 41.18 9.95 27.98
C TYR A 26 39.84 10.28 27.32
N ALA A 27 39.85 11.10 26.26
CA ALA A 27 38.62 11.52 25.63
C ALA A 27 37.82 10.34 25.06
N PRO A 28 36.52 10.27 25.39
CA PRO A 28 35.64 9.22 24.94
C PRO A 28 35.17 9.48 23.50
N TYR A 29 34.45 8.51 22.96
CA TYR A 29 33.74 8.57 21.68
C TYR A 29 32.23 8.52 21.94
N ILE A 30 31.46 9.30 21.19
CA ILE A 30 29.99 9.21 21.22
C ILE A 30 29.53 8.26 20.14
N ILE A 31 28.81 7.21 20.53
CA ILE A 31 28.05 6.38 19.61
C ILE A 31 26.57 6.70 19.78
N TRP A 32 25.94 7.00 18.65
CA TRP A 32 24.55 7.39 18.58
C TRP A 32 23.78 6.34 17.77
N SER A 33 22.61 5.90 18.21
CA SER A 33 21.82 4.88 17.48
C SER A 33 20.66 5.46 16.68
N CYS A 34 20.39 6.77 16.79
CA CYS A 34 19.34 7.43 16.01
C CYS A 34 19.92 8.16 14.79
N LYS A 35 19.08 8.41 13.77
CA LYS A 35 19.48 9.13 12.55
C LYS A 35 19.51 10.65 12.74
N GLU A 36 18.83 11.16 13.75
CA GLU A 36 18.64 12.59 13.94
C GLU A 36 19.53 13.15 15.06
N SER A 37 20.03 14.36 14.87
CA SER A 37 20.81 15.10 15.86
C SER A 37 19.93 15.86 16.87
N GLU A 38 18.61 15.89 16.66
CA GLU A 38 17.63 16.44 17.59
C GLU A 38 16.38 15.55 17.60
N PHE A 39 15.92 15.11 18.78
CA PHE A 39 14.77 14.22 18.89
C PHE A 39 13.98 14.45 20.19
N TYR A 40 12.72 14.04 20.19
CA TYR A 40 11.82 14.12 21.34
C TYR A 40 11.83 12.80 22.11
N TYR A 41 12.19 12.87 23.39
CA TYR A 41 12.16 11.74 24.30
C TYR A 41 10.98 11.82 25.26
N TYR A 42 10.15 10.78 25.25
CA TYR A 42 8.91 10.71 26.04
C TYR A 42 8.91 9.55 27.06
N GLY A 43 10.07 8.95 27.34
CA GLY A 43 10.24 8.01 28.45
C GLY A 43 10.20 6.52 28.09
N GLN A 44 10.17 6.17 26.81
CA GLN A 44 10.32 4.77 26.40
C GLN A 44 11.79 4.39 26.20
N ILE A 45 12.19 3.26 26.79
CA ILE A 45 13.51 2.65 26.60
C ILE A 45 13.48 1.91 25.25
N SER A 46 13.70 2.64 24.15
CA SER A 46 14.13 2.01 22.89
C SER A 46 15.65 2.04 22.83
N TYR A 47 16.27 1.02 22.21
CA TYR A 47 17.72 0.99 21.95
C TYR A 47 18.22 2.20 21.12
N GLU A 48 17.30 2.92 20.49
CA GLU A 48 17.54 4.10 19.65
C GLU A 48 17.63 5.42 20.45
N ASN A 49 17.17 5.42 21.71
CA ASN A 49 17.08 6.61 22.56
C ASN A 49 18.04 6.54 23.76
N ARG A 50 19.22 5.96 23.57
CA ARG A 50 20.30 5.91 24.56
C ARG A 50 21.53 6.61 24.00
N ILE A 51 22.07 7.56 24.75
CA ILE A 51 23.41 8.09 24.47
C ILE A 51 24.41 7.21 25.19
N SER A 52 25.16 6.45 24.40
CA SER A 52 26.33 5.72 24.88
C SER A 52 27.60 6.53 24.63
N ILE A 53 28.28 6.86 25.71
CA ILE A 53 29.63 7.40 25.67
C ILE A 53 30.59 6.25 25.96
N ILE A 54 31.41 5.90 24.96
CA ILE A 54 32.38 4.82 25.07
C ILE A 54 33.77 5.39 25.28
N SER A 55 34.41 5.03 26.39
CA SER A 55 35.81 5.33 26.66
C SER A 55 36.62 4.03 26.76
N GLN A 56 37.86 4.04 26.27
CA GLN A 56 38.78 2.91 26.50
C GLN A 56 39.06 2.66 27.98
N PHE A 57 38.99 3.70 28.81
CA PHE A 57 39.36 3.64 30.23
C PHE A 57 38.16 3.58 31.17
N LEU A 58 37.02 4.17 30.78
CA LEU A 58 35.80 4.20 31.60
C LEU A 58 34.72 3.21 31.15
N GLY A 59 34.89 2.57 29.99
CA GLY A 59 33.90 1.67 29.42
C GLY A 59 32.63 2.39 28.95
N GLU A 60 31.54 1.63 29.01
CA GLU A 60 30.13 2.01 28.87
C GLU A 60 29.61 3.13 29.80
N ILE A 61 29.47 4.39 29.35
CA ILE A 61 28.69 5.38 30.11
C ILE A 61 27.35 5.65 29.43
N VAL A 62 26.26 5.37 30.13
CA VAL A 62 24.90 5.67 29.68
C VAL A 62 24.42 6.94 30.37
N ILE A 63 23.95 7.90 29.59
CA ILE A 63 23.37 9.14 30.12
C ILE A 63 21.87 8.95 30.33
N HIS A 64 21.42 9.23 31.55
CA HIS A 64 20.01 9.23 31.91
C HIS A 64 19.47 10.67 31.96
N TYR A 65 18.23 10.86 31.50
CA TYR A 65 17.51 12.12 31.51
C TYR A 65 16.01 11.88 31.74
N GLU A 66 15.35 12.88 32.31
CA GLU A 66 13.91 12.80 32.61
C GLU A 66 13.06 13.03 31.35
N PRO A 67 12.01 12.24 31.12
CA PRO A 67 10.99 12.55 30.11
C PRO A 67 9.87 13.43 30.69
N PRO A 68 9.15 14.20 29.86
CA PRO A 68 9.40 14.44 28.44
C PRO A 68 10.46 15.54 28.23
N CYS A 69 11.32 15.37 27.24
CA CYS A 69 12.31 16.38 26.87
C CYS A 69 12.68 16.32 25.38
N VAL A 70 13.25 17.41 24.87
CA VAL A 70 13.92 17.42 23.57
C VAL A 70 15.41 17.38 23.80
N ILE A 71 16.10 16.49 23.08
CA ILE A 71 17.54 16.30 23.20
C ILE A 71 18.17 16.69 21.88
N LYS A 72 19.21 17.50 21.95
CA LYS A 72 20.01 17.93 20.82
C LYS A 72 21.46 17.54 21.04
N ILE A 73 22.02 16.79 20.11
CA ILE A 73 23.43 16.39 20.13
C ILE A 73 24.26 17.50 19.49
N ILE A 74 25.19 18.02 20.28
CA ILE A 74 26.05 19.15 19.90
C ILE A 74 27.40 18.63 19.42
N ALA A 75 27.94 17.60 20.08
CA ALA A 75 29.25 17.05 19.75
C ALA A 75 29.23 16.21 18.46
N PRO A 76 30.40 16.07 17.78
CA PRO A 76 30.58 15.12 16.70
C PRO A 76 30.22 13.70 17.15
N HIS A 77 29.40 13.01 16.36
CA HIS A 77 28.91 11.67 16.65
C HIS A 77 28.86 10.83 15.38
N SER A 78 28.82 9.50 15.55
CA SER A 78 28.56 8.56 14.47
C SER A 78 27.33 7.72 14.77
N SER A 79 26.44 7.61 13.78
CA SER A 79 25.32 6.67 13.80
C SER A 79 25.73 5.24 13.42
N ASN A 80 26.93 5.07 12.84
CA ASN A 80 27.49 3.79 12.44
C ASN A 80 28.56 3.36 13.44
N ILE A 81 28.32 2.24 14.13
CA ILE A 81 29.25 1.66 15.11
C ILE A 81 30.59 1.23 14.50
N PHE A 82 30.64 1.03 13.19
CA PHE A 82 31.84 0.65 12.44
C PHE A 82 32.58 1.84 11.82
N ALA A 83 32.01 3.05 11.87
CA ALA A 83 32.69 4.23 11.35
C ALA A 83 33.87 4.63 12.25
N PRO A 84 34.84 5.41 11.72
CA PRO A 84 35.94 5.97 12.52
C PRO A 84 35.39 6.72 13.73
N LYS A 85 35.89 6.34 14.91
CA LYS A 85 35.43 6.93 16.17
C LYS A 85 35.98 8.36 16.29
N ILE A 86 35.10 9.34 16.53
CA ILE A 86 35.48 10.75 16.67
C ILE A 86 35.70 11.08 18.14
N GLN A 87 36.95 11.40 18.50
CA GLN A 87 37.31 11.69 19.89
C GLN A 87 36.83 13.08 20.29
N ILE A 88 36.13 13.19 21.43
CA ILE A 88 35.61 14.47 21.93
C ILE A 88 36.75 15.30 22.54
N GLN A 89 36.82 16.60 22.27
CA GLN A 89 37.85 17.44 22.89
C GLN A 89 37.49 17.82 24.34
N ASP A 90 38.50 18.15 25.13
CA ASP A 90 38.29 18.71 26.47
C ASP A 90 37.44 19.99 26.42
N ASN A 91 36.55 20.17 27.39
CA ASN A 91 35.53 21.23 27.46
C ASN A 91 34.51 21.28 26.32
N THR A 92 34.26 20.16 25.63
CA THR A 92 33.22 20.09 24.59
C THR A 92 31.83 19.87 25.17
N ASP A 93 30.86 20.63 24.66
CA ASP A 93 29.43 20.41 24.91
C ASP A 93 28.93 19.21 24.09
N ILE A 94 28.36 18.24 24.78
CA ILE A 94 27.96 16.96 24.20
C ILE A 94 26.53 17.00 23.72
N LEU A 95 25.62 17.39 24.60
CA LEU A 95 24.19 17.41 24.34
C LEU A 95 23.54 18.55 25.12
N GLU A 96 22.46 19.09 24.57
CA GLU A 96 21.52 19.99 25.24
C GLU A 96 20.20 19.24 25.46
N ILE A 97 19.65 19.36 26.67
CA ILE A 97 18.30 18.89 26.98
C ILE A 97 17.42 20.10 27.27
N ASP A 98 16.26 20.13 26.60
CA ASP A 98 15.25 21.16 26.70
C ASP A 98 13.94 20.56 27.23
N TYR A 99 13.59 20.95 28.45
CA TYR A 99 12.37 20.58 29.18
C TYR A 99 11.29 21.67 29.06
N SER A 100 11.50 22.71 28.25
CA SER A 100 10.53 23.80 28.16
C SER A 100 9.19 23.29 27.61
N PRO A 101 8.05 23.83 28.10
CA PRO A 101 6.74 23.48 27.56
C PRO A 101 6.66 23.64 26.04
N GLU A 102 7.35 24.65 25.48
CA GLU A 102 7.43 24.92 24.05
C GLU A 102 8.20 23.83 23.30
N ALA A 103 9.34 23.36 23.85
CA ALA A 103 10.12 22.28 23.24
C ALA A 103 9.36 20.95 23.30
N ILE A 104 8.74 20.62 24.44
CA ILE A 104 7.94 19.42 24.60
C ILE A 104 6.78 19.42 23.58
N LYS A 105 6.06 20.54 23.46
CA LYS A 105 4.96 20.67 22.50
C LYS A 105 5.45 20.46 21.06
N ARG A 106 6.55 21.11 20.66
CA ARG A 106 7.17 20.90 19.33
C ARG A 106 7.53 19.43 19.10
N GLY A 107 8.12 18.78 20.09
CA GLY A 107 8.50 17.38 20.03
C GLY A 107 7.29 16.46 19.84
N GLN A 108 6.21 16.69 20.59
CA GLN A 108 4.96 15.95 20.44
C GLN A 108 4.30 16.17 19.08
N ASP A 109 4.30 17.40 18.57
CA ASP A 109 3.75 17.74 17.26
C ASP A 109 4.51 17.04 16.14
N LYS A 110 5.86 17.06 16.19
CA LYS A 110 6.71 16.35 15.24
C LYS A 110 6.46 14.84 15.27
N MET A 111 6.42 14.25 16.47
CA MET A 111 6.16 12.82 16.65
C MET A 111 4.78 12.42 16.09
N ARG A 112 3.73 13.21 16.38
CA ARG A 112 2.38 12.98 15.82
C ARG A 112 2.38 13.04 14.29
N GLU A 113 3.08 14.00 13.72
CA GLU A 113 3.19 14.17 12.28
C GLU A 113 3.97 13.03 11.62
N GLU A 114 5.04 12.54 12.26
CA GLU A 114 5.80 11.37 11.79
C GLU A 114 4.95 10.10 11.81
N PHE A 115 4.24 9.84 12.92
CA PHE A 115 3.30 8.72 13.00
C PHE A 115 2.21 8.80 11.93
N ARG A 116 1.70 10.00 11.64
CA ARG A 116 0.73 10.22 10.56
C ARG A 116 1.33 9.85 9.20
N LYS A 117 2.52 10.37 8.88
CA LYS A 117 3.21 10.06 7.62
C LYS A 117 3.53 8.57 7.48
N GLU A 118 3.94 7.92 8.55
CA GLU A 118 4.28 6.49 8.51
C GLU A 118 3.04 5.64 8.25
N ARG A 119 1.92 5.96 8.91
CA ARG A 119 0.63 5.33 8.61
C ARG A 119 0.21 5.52 7.16
N GLU A 120 0.34 6.74 6.62
CA GLU A 120 0.01 7.03 5.22
C GLU A 120 0.89 6.24 4.24
N ARG A 121 2.18 6.07 4.57
CA ARG A 121 3.10 5.23 3.79
C ARG A 121 2.71 3.75 3.84
N GLU A 122 2.42 3.22 5.02
CA GLU A 122 1.96 1.83 5.18
C GLU A 122 0.66 1.58 4.41
N GLU A 123 -0.31 2.50 4.52
CA GLU A 123 -1.57 2.44 3.78
C GLU A 123 -1.32 2.47 2.26
N ALA A 124 -0.41 3.33 1.78
CA ALA A 124 -0.02 3.39 0.37
C ALA A 124 0.65 2.09 -0.13
N ILE A 125 1.53 1.49 0.67
CA ILE A 125 2.17 0.20 0.37
C ILE A 125 1.09 -0.90 0.25
N LYS A 126 0.23 -1.03 1.25
CA LYS A 126 -0.88 -2.01 1.24
C LYS A 126 -1.80 -1.82 0.04
N LEU A 127 -2.13 -0.57 -0.29
CA LEU A 127 -2.96 -0.25 -1.45
C LEU A 127 -2.29 -0.68 -2.77
N ASN A 128 -0.98 -0.45 -2.91
CA ASN A 128 -0.23 -0.86 -4.10
C ASN A 128 -0.16 -2.39 -4.22
N GLU A 129 0.04 -3.12 -3.12
CA GLU A 129 0.00 -4.59 -3.13
C GLU A 129 -1.36 -5.13 -3.61
N ILE A 130 -2.46 -4.53 -3.15
CA ILE A 130 -3.81 -4.89 -3.59
C ILE A 130 -3.98 -4.62 -5.09
N LYS A 131 -3.54 -3.44 -5.56
CA LYS A 131 -3.61 -3.08 -7.00
C LYS A 131 -2.85 -4.08 -7.86
N THR A 132 -1.64 -4.49 -7.47
CA THR A 132 -0.83 -5.46 -8.19
C THR A 132 -1.55 -6.81 -8.30
N LYS A 133 -2.10 -7.33 -7.19
CA LYS A 133 -2.87 -8.59 -7.19
C LYS A 133 -4.09 -8.52 -8.11
N LEU A 134 -4.80 -7.39 -8.14
CA LEU A 134 -5.95 -7.19 -9.04
C LEU A 134 -5.52 -7.19 -10.51
N LEU A 135 -4.42 -6.52 -10.84
CA LEU A 135 -3.86 -6.49 -12.19
C LEU A 135 -3.42 -7.87 -12.66
N GLU A 136 -2.72 -8.62 -11.82
CA GLU A 136 -2.31 -10.01 -12.12
C GLU A 136 -3.51 -10.92 -12.35
N LYS A 137 -4.55 -10.82 -11.49
CA LYS A 137 -5.79 -11.57 -11.67
C LYS A 137 -6.50 -11.22 -12.98
N LYS A 138 -6.51 -9.94 -13.37
CA LYS A 138 -7.08 -9.49 -14.64
C LYS A 138 -6.28 -10.05 -15.83
N LYS A 139 -4.95 -9.92 -15.80
CA LYS A 139 -4.05 -10.47 -16.84
C LYS A 139 -4.21 -11.97 -16.98
N LYS A 140 -4.27 -12.71 -15.88
CA LYS A 140 -4.49 -14.16 -15.88
C LYS A 140 -5.80 -14.52 -16.58
N ARG A 141 -6.91 -13.84 -16.27
CA ARG A 141 -8.20 -14.05 -16.95
C ARG A 141 -8.15 -13.74 -18.44
N GLU A 142 -7.43 -12.70 -18.83
CA GLU A 142 -7.26 -12.34 -20.26
C GLU A 142 -6.43 -13.40 -21.00
N LEU A 143 -5.36 -13.91 -20.38
CA LEU A 143 -4.55 -15.00 -20.92
C LEU A 143 -5.34 -16.31 -21.00
N GLU A 144 -6.09 -16.66 -19.96
CA GLU A 144 -6.97 -17.84 -19.95
C GLU A 144 -7.99 -17.79 -21.11
N LYS A 145 -8.59 -16.61 -21.36
CA LYS A 145 -9.51 -16.44 -22.49
C LYS A 145 -8.82 -16.61 -23.85
N ARG A 146 -7.61 -16.07 -24.01
CA ARG A 146 -6.83 -16.22 -25.25
C ARG A 146 -6.42 -17.67 -25.48
N ALA A 147 -5.88 -18.33 -24.46
CA ALA A 147 -5.51 -19.74 -24.53
C ALA A 147 -6.73 -20.63 -24.84
N LEU A 148 -7.88 -20.34 -24.23
CA LEU A 148 -9.13 -21.04 -24.55
C LEU A 148 -9.53 -20.86 -26.01
N GLN A 149 -9.41 -19.65 -26.55
CA GLN A 149 -9.71 -19.38 -27.95
C GLN A 149 -8.74 -20.10 -28.89
N GLU A 150 -7.43 -20.08 -28.61
CA GLU A 150 -6.41 -20.78 -29.39
C GLU A 150 -6.67 -22.30 -29.42
N LEU A 151 -7.01 -22.91 -28.28
CA LEU A 151 -7.38 -24.33 -28.23
C LEU A 151 -8.65 -24.66 -29.03
N ILE A 152 -9.60 -23.72 -29.14
CA ILE A 152 -10.78 -23.87 -29.99
C ILE A 152 -10.37 -23.80 -31.46
N ASP A 153 -9.51 -22.85 -31.82
CA ASP A 153 -9.06 -22.64 -33.20
C ASP A 153 -8.18 -23.82 -33.70
N GLU A 154 -7.43 -24.46 -32.80
CA GLU A 154 -6.66 -25.69 -33.05
C GLU A 154 -7.54 -26.95 -33.11
N GLY A 155 -8.81 -26.87 -32.72
CA GLY A 155 -9.75 -27.99 -32.72
C GLY A 155 -9.59 -28.97 -31.55
N GLU A 156 -8.77 -28.62 -30.55
CA GLU A 156 -8.55 -29.40 -29.33
C GLU A 156 -9.70 -29.24 -28.32
N LEU A 157 -10.36 -28.08 -28.33
CA LEU A 157 -11.57 -27.80 -27.55
C LEU A 157 -12.73 -27.44 -28.46
N PHE A 158 -13.86 -28.11 -28.28
CA PHE A 158 -15.12 -27.72 -28.91
C PHE A 158 -15.90 -26.85 -27.92
N PRO A 159 -16.36 -25.65 -28.30
CA PRO A 159 -17.10 -24.79 -27.39
C PRO A 159 -18.32 -25.55 -26.84
N GLU A 160 -18.50 -25.56 -25.52
CA GLU A 160 -19.69 -26.15 -24.91
C GLU A 160 -20.95 -25.51 -25.52
N ALA A 161 -21.71 -26.31 -26.25
CA ALA A 161 -22.91 -25.89 -27.01
C ALA A 161 -24.05 -25.28 -26.17
N ASN A 162 -23.87 -25.12 -24.87
CA ASN A 162 -24.94 -24.78 -23.92
C ASN A 162 -24.97 -23.32 -23.45
N LYS A 163 -24.07 -22.46 -23.91
CA LYS A 163 -24.28 -21.01 -23.79
C LYS A 163 -24.48 -20.40 -25.16
N ARG A 164 -25.76 -20.20 -25.52
CA ARG A 164 -26.14 -19.41 -26.68
C ARG A 164 -25.45 -18.04 -26.56
N PRO A 165 -24.67 -17.60 -27.55
CA PRO A 165 -24.14 -16.24 -27.55
C PRO A 165 -25.33 -15.26 -27.50
N PRO A 166 -25.20 -14.13 -26.79
CA PRO A 166 -26.25 -13.11 -26.79
C PRO A 166 -26.51 -12.63 -28.22
N ILE A 167 -27.79 -12.51 -28.60
CA ILE A 167 -28.19 -12.03 -29.93
C ILE A 167 -27.74 -10.57 -30.07
N PRO A 168 -26.94 -10.22 -31.10
CA PRO A 168 -26.52 -8.84 -31.35
C PRO A 168 -27.71 -7.89 -31.46
N LYS A 169 -27.58 -6.67 -30.90
CA LYS A 169 -28.70 -5.71 -30.80
C LYS A 169 -29.20 -5.26 -32.17
N ASP A 170 -28.31 -5.10 -33.14
CA ASP A 170 -28.62 -4.79 -34.54
C ASP A 170 -29.51 -5.86 -35.19
N VAL A 171 -29.25 -7.14 -34.90
CA VAL A 171 -30.09 -8.25 -35.36
C VAL A 171 -31.47 -8.20 -34.69
N VAL A 172 -31.53 -7.94 -33.38
CA VAL A 172 -32.79 -7.76 -32.64
C VAL A 172 -33.64 -6.66 -33.27
N ASP A 173 -33.05 -5.48 -33.49
CA ASP A 173 -33.75 -4.32 -34.04
C ASP A 173 -34.23 -4.59 -35.48
N ALA A 174 -33.43 -5.27 -36.30
CA ALA A 174 -33.81 -5.66 -37.66
C ALA A 174 -35.01 -6.61 -37.70
N VAL A 175 -35.01 -7.65 -36.86
CA VAL A 175 -36.13 -8.60 -36.75
C VAL A 175 -37.38 -7.89 -36.21
N TRP A 176 -37.23 -7.00 -35.23
CA TRP A 176 -38.35 -6.26 -34.66
C TRP A 176 -39.03 -5.35 -35.67
N ASN A 177 -38.23 -4.66 -36.50
CA ASN A 177 -38.73 -3.81 -37.57
C ASN A 177 -39.38 -4.63 -38.71
N ARG A 178 -38.76 -5.77 -39.09
CA ARG A 178 -39.29 -6.67 -40.12
C ARG A 178 -40.65 -7.24 -39.71
N ASP A 179 -40.78 -7.69 -38.46
CA ASP A 179 -42.00 -8.33 -37.94
C ASP A 179 -43.02 -7.29 -37.43
N GLY A 180 -42.70 -6.00 -37.51
CA GLY A 180 -43.58 -4.90 -37.12
C GLY A 180 -43.95 -4.89 -35.64
N GLY A 181 -43.09 -5.46 -34.77
CA GLY A 181 -43.36 -5.62 -33.35
C GLY A 181 -44.60 -6.48 -33.06
N LYS A 182 -44.86 -7.49 -33.89
CA LYS A 182 -45.99 -8.40 -33.76
C LYS A 182 -45.55 -9.85 -33.92
N CYS A 183 -46.29 -10.75 -33.30
CA CYS A 183 -46.14 -12.19 -33.46
C CYS A 183 -46.43 -12.55 -34.91
N VAL A 184 -45.48 -13.22 -35.57
CA VAL A 184 -45.64 -13.60 -37.00
C VAL A 184 -46.72 -14.66 -37.21
N TYR A 185 -47.10 -15.40 -36.16
CA TYR A 185 -48.15 -16.42 -36.24
C TYR A 185 -49.56 -15.89 -36.00
N CYS A 186 -49.75 -15.04 -35.00
CA CYS A 186 -51.08 -14.62 -34.55
C CYS A 186 -51.31 -13.11 -34.58
N GLY A 187 -50.30 -12.31 -34.90
CA GLY A 187 -50.38 -10.85 -34.96
C GLY A 187 -50.43 -10.12 -33.62
N SER A 188 -50.40 -10.84 -32.49
CA SER A 188 -50.35 -10.24 -31.14
C SER A 188 -49.11 -9.37 -30.96
N ASN A 189 -49.24 -8.24 -30.28
CA ASN A 189 -48.13 -7.35 -29.90
C ASN A 189 -47.74 -7.48 -28.42
N GLU A 190 -48.28 -8.47 -27.70
CA GLU A 190 -48.06 -8.67 -26.27
C GLU A 190 -47.08 -9.83 -26.00
N ASN A 191 -46.24 -9.68 -24.99
CA ASN A 191 -45.30 -10.69 -24.49
C ASN A 191 -44.53 -11.39 -25.62
N LEU A 192 -43.89 -10.58 -26.47
CA LEU A 192 -43.12 -11.04 -27.61
C LEU A 192 -41.73 -11.52 -27.18
N HIS A 193 -41.31 -12.61 -27.79
CA HIS A 193 -40.01 -13.23 -27.64
C HIS A 193 -39.37 -13.40 -29.02
N LEU A 194 -38.05 -13.24 -29.08
CA LEU A 194 -37.26 -13.68 -30.22
C LEU A 194 -37.06 -15.19 -30.14
N ASP A 195 -37.50 -15.89 -31.16
CA ASP A 195 -37.32 -17.35 -31.29
C ASP A 195 -36.66 -17.70 -32.62
N HIS A 196 -35.95 -18.82 -32.66
CA HIS A 196 -35.30 -19.29 -33.88
C HIS A 196 -36.25 -20.16 -34.71
N ILE A 197 -36.48 -19.84 -35.98
CA ILE A 197 -37.26 -20.64 -36.94
C ILE A 197 -36.73 -22.08 -36.97
N ILE A 198 -35.42 -22.23 -37.19
CA ILE A 198 -34.67 -23.47 -36.96
C ILE A 198 -34.08 -23.38 -35.55
N PRO A 199 -34.53 -24.21 -34.58
CA PRO A 199 -34.02 -24.13 -33.21
C PRO A 199 -32.49 -24.24 -33.14
N PHE A 200 -31.87 -23.47 -32.26
CA PHE A 200 -30.42 -23.53 -32.01
C PHE A 200 -29.92 -24.97 -31.72
N SER A 201 -30.71 -25.77 -30.99
CA SER A 201 -30.40 -27.18 -30.70
C SER A 201 -30.38 -28.09 -31.93
N LYS A 202 -30.89 -27.63 -33.08
CA LYS A 202 -30.87 -28.32 -34.37
C LYS A 202 -29.92 -27.66 -35.37
N GLY A 203 -29.00 -26.81 -34.90
CA GLY A 203 -28.02 -26.13 -35.73
C GLY A 203 -28.51 -24.84 -36.37
N GLY A 204 -29.58 -24.23 -35.87
CA GLY A 204 -30.04 -22.93 -36.33
C GLY A 204 -29.05 -21.81 -36.00
N ASP A 205 -28.74 -20.99 -37.00
CA ASP A 205 -27.90 -19.81 -36.88
C ASP A 205 -28.65 -18.64 -36.23
N THR A 206 -27.90 -17.69 -35.68
CA THR A 206 -28.47 -16.46 -35.10
C THR A 206 -28.34 -15.32 -36.09
N SER A 207 -29.24 -15.33 -37.07
CA SER A 207 -29.32 -14.37 -38.18
C SER A 207 -30.71 -13.72 -38.21
N VAL A 208 -30.85 -12.61 -38.93
CA VAL A 208 -32.15 -11.95 -39.08
C VAL A 208 -33.14 -12.92 -39.74
N GLU A 209 -32.66 -13.71 -40.69
CA GLU A 209 -33.42 -14.66 -41.49
C GLU A 209 -33.96 -15.83 -40.66
N ASN A 210 -33.18 -16.31 -39.67
CA ASN A 210 -33.58 -17.44 -38.84
C ASN A 210 -34.23 -17.05 -37.51
N LEU A 211 -34.38 -15.75 -37.22
CA LEU A 211 -35.08 -15.25 -36.03
C LEU A 211 -36.47 -14.72 -36.40
N GLN A 212 -37.41 -14.81 -35.45
CA GLN A 212 -38.78 -14.32 -35.58
C GLN A 212 -39.33 -13.86 -34.24
N LEU A 213 -40.33 -12.97 -34.27
CA LEU A 213 -41.12 -12.60 -33.11
C LEU A 213 -42.30 -13.53 -32.91
N LEU A 214 -42.38 -14.15 -31.74
CA LEU A 214 -43.52 -14.94 -31.31
C LEU A 214 -44.02 -14.44 -29.96
N CYS A 215 -45.35 -14.36 -29.80
CA CYS A 215 -45.91 -14.16 -28.46
C CYS A 215 -45.66 -15.41 -27.60
N GLN A 216 -45.69 -15.25 -26.28
CA GLN A 216 -45.44 -16.34 -25.33
C GLN A 216 -46.23 -17.62 -25.65
N LYS A 217 -47.51 -17.50 -26.01
CA LYS A 217 -48.36 -18.65 -26.37
C LYS A 217 -47.85 -19.39 -27.60
N CYS A 218 -47.62 -18.66 -28.70
CA CYS A 218 -47.13 -19.26 -29.95
C CYS A 218 -45.71 -19.83 -29.80
N ASN A 219 -44.86 -19.17 -29.01
CA ASN A 219 -43.52 -19.64 -28.72
C ASN A 219 -43.53 -20.98 -27.95
N LEU A 220 -44.41 -21.10 -26.95
CA LEU A 220 -44.58 -22.35 -26.20
C LEU A 220 -45.15 -23.49 -27.06
N GLU A 221 -46.09 -23.19 -27.95
CA GLU A 221 -46.66 -24.16 -28.90
C GLU A 221 -45.62 -24.67 -29.91
N LYS A 222 -44.73 -23.77 -30.38
CA LYS A 222 -43.62 -24.10 -31.27
C LYS A 222 -42.56 -24.94 -30.56
N SER A 223 -42.10 -24.52 -29.39
CA SER A 223 -41.06 -25.21 -28.62
C SER A 223 -39.82 -25.50 -29.49
N ASN A 224 -39.32 -26.74 -29.53
CA ASN A 224 -38.18 -27.16 -30.35
C ASN A 224 -38.56 -27.65 -31.77
N LYS A 225 -39.75 -27.28 -32.27
CA LYS A 225 -40.17 -27.56 -33.65
C LYS A 225 -39.63 -26.49 -34.59
N ILE A 226 -39.50 -26.88 -35.86
CA ILE A 226 -39.17 -25.95 -36.95
C ILE A 226 -40.48 -25.31 -37.40
N GLY A 227 -40.49 -23.98 -37.54
CA GLY A 227 -41.66 -23.23 -37.99
C GLY A 227 -41.40 -21.75 -37.92
#